data_AF-A0A7J4M9S0-F1
#
_entry.id   AF-A0A7J4M9S0-F1
#
_cell.length_a   1.000
_cell.length_b   1.000
_cell.length_c   1.000
_cell.angle_alpha   90.00
_cell.angle_beta   90.00
_cell.angle_gamma   90.00
#
_symmetry.space_group_name_H-M   'P 1'
#
loop_
_entity.id
_entity.type
_entity.pdbx_description
1 polymer ?
#
loop_
_entity_poly.entity_id
_entity_poly.type
_entity_poly.pdbx_seq_one_letter_code
_entity_poly.pdbx_strand_id
1 'polypeptide(L)' 'MGFCINCGQQHPDNIRFCRFCGTQQPGEQLLARLRAEAEQIRMIMQQIQAQQAQQAQQGYGQGQPPRW' A
#
# COMPACT_ATOMS: atom_id res chain seq x y z
N MET A 1 9.74 9.05 -11.85
CA MET A 1 9.36 8.62 -13.21
C MET A 1 8.01 7.93 -13.12
N GLY A 2 7.02 8.39 -13.90
CA GLY A 2 5.66 7.85 -13.91
C GLY A 2 5.33 7.18 -15.25
N PHE A 3 4.29 6.35 -15.27
CA PHE A 3 3.76 5.76 -16.49
C PHE A 3 2.36 6.32 -16.79
N CYS A 4 2.03 6.45 -18.07
CA CYS A 4 0.70 6.88 -18.48
C CYS A 4 -0.37 5.87 -18.03
N ILE A 5 -1.41 6.35 -17.34
CA ILE A 5 -2.54 5.51 -16.90
C ILE A 5 -3.34 4.88 -18.05
N ASN A 6 -3.18 5.37 -19.29
CA ASN A 6 -3.94 4.90 -20.45
C ASN A 6 -3.08 4.08 -21.43
N CYS A 7 -1.92 4.61 -21.85
CA CYS A 7 -1.07 3.93 -22.84
C CYS A 7 0.17 3.23 -22.25
N GLY A 8 0.42 3.35 -20.95
CA GLY A 8 1.58 2.73 -20.29
C GLY A 8 2.94 3.32 -20.68
N GLN A 9 2.97 4.37 -21.51
CA GLN A 9 4.24 5.00 -21.90
C GLN A 9 4.90 5.69 -20.71
N GLN A 10 6.23 5.58 -20.67
CA GLN A 10 7.02 6.20 -19.61
C GLN A 10 7.12 7.71 -19.83
N HIS A 11 6.93 8.46 -18.75
CA HIS A 11 6.97 9.90 -18.77
C HIS A 11 7.83 10.48 -17.64
N PRO A 12 8.42 11.66 -17.87
CA PRO A 12 9.05 12.42 -16.81
C PRO A 12 8.01 12.79 -15.75
N ASP A 13 8.46 13.00 -14.52
CA ASP A 13 7.59 13.42 -13.43
C ASP A 13 6.92 14.77 -13.78
N ASN A 14 5.70 14.97 -13.29
CA ASN A 14 4.91 16.21 -13.41
C ASN A 14 4.35 16.52 -14.81
N ILE A 15 4.18 15.52 -15.67
CA ILE A 15 3.41 15.72 -16.91
C ILE A 15 1.91 15.83 -16.62
N ARG A 16 1.25 16.81 -17.23
CA ARG A 16 -0.22 16.94 -17.19
C ARG A 16 -0.90 16.18 -18.31
N PHE A 17 -0.20 15.93 -19.41
CA PHE A 17 -0.75 15.25 -20.59
C PHE A 17 0.27 14.26 -21.12
N CYS A 18 -0.19 13.06 -21.49
CA CYS A 18 0.61 12.09 -22.20
C CYS A 18 0.89 12.62 -23.62
N ARG A 19 2.17 12.73 -23.99
CA ARG A 19 2.57 13.16 -25.34
C ARG A 19 2.26 12.12 -26.43
N PHE A 20 2.06 10.85 -26.06
CA PHE A 20 1.80 9.77 -27.00
C PHE A 20 0.30 9.56 -27.26
N CYS A 21 -0.53 9.51 -26.22
CA CYS A 21 -1.97 9.23 -26.33
C CYS A 21 -2.88 10.44 -26.03
N GLY A 22 -2.31 11.59 -25.67
CA GLY A 22 -3.06 12.82 -25.39
C GLY A 22 -3.85 12.81 -24.07
N THR A 23 -3.88 11.69 -23.34
CA THR A 23 -4.64 11.56 -22.09
C THR A 23 -4.08 12.46 -21.00
N GLN A 24 -4.96 13.22 -20.36
CA GLN A 24 -4.63 14.00 -19.17
C GLN A 24 -4.20 13.07 -18.05
N GLN A 25 -2.99 13.28 -17.54
CA GLN A 25 -2.49 12.55 -16.39
C GLN A 25 -3.09 13.13 -15.12
N PRO A 26 -3.37 12.28 -14.11
CA PRO A 26 -3.81 12.73 -12.81
C PRO A 26 -2.77 13.72 -12.23
N GLY A 27 -3.25 14.85 -11.72
CA GLY A 27 -2.38 15.89 -11.17
C GLY A 27 -1.60 15.41 -9.95
N GLU A 28 -0.50 16.10 -9.64
CA GLU A 28 0.37 15.77 -8.49
C GLU A 28 -0.39 15.68 -7.17
N GLN A 29 -1.43 16.51 -6.97
CA GLN A 29 -2.22 16.51 -5.75
C GLN A 29 -2.98 15.18 -5.54
N LEU A 30 -3.53 14.59 -6.61
CA LEU A 30 -4.20 13.30 -6.53
C LEU A 30 -3.18 12.18 -6.28
N LEU A 31 -2.04 12.22 -6.98
CA LEU A 31 -0.95 11.27 -6.77
C LEU A 31 -0.41 11.31 -5.33
N ALA A 32 -0.26 12.50 -4.76
CA ALA A 32 0.19 12.67 -3.37
C ALA A 32 -0.80 12.05 -2.38
N ARG A 33 -2.11 12.28 -2.58
CA ARG A 33 -3.15 11.65 -1.74
C ARG A 33 -3.14 10.13 -1.85
N LEU A 34 -3.06 9.59 -3.07
CA LEU A 34 -3.01 8.15 -3.31
C LEU A 34 -1.78 7.49 -2.67
N ARG A 35 -0.62 8.18 -2.66
CA ARG A 35 0.58 7.70 -1.96
C ARG A 35 0.37 7.66 -0.45
N ALA A 36 -0.15 8.74 0.14
CA ALA A 36 -0.43 8.80 1.56
C ALA A 36 -1.43 7.72 2.00
N GLU A 37 -2.47 7.48 1.19
CA GLU A 37 -3.45 6.41 1.44
C GLU A 37 -2.81 5.02 1.35
N ALA A 38 -1.99 4.77 0.33
CA ALA A 38 -1.27 3.52 0.18
C ALA A 38 -0.29 3.25 1.35
N GLU A 39 0.36 4.29 1.87
CA GLU A 39 1.21 4.20 3.06
C GLU A 39 0.40 3.86 4.32
N GLN A 40 -0.74 4.51 4.52
CA GLN A 40 -1.64 4.23 5.64
C GLN A 40 -2.13 2.77 5.63
N ILE A 41 -2.53 2.25 4.47
CA ILE A 41 -2.98 0.86 4.33
C ILE A 41 -1.86 -0.13 4.70
N ARG A 42 -0.63 0.15 4.28
CA ARG A 42 0.54 -0.68 4.61
C ARG A 42 0.80 -0.73 6.11
N MET A 43 0.70 0.40 6.80
CA MET A 43 0.88 0.48 8.26
C MET A 43 -0.21 -0.29 9.00
N ILE A 44 -1.47 -0.15 8.59
CA ILE A 44 -2.60 -0.87 9.19
C ILE A 44 -2.41 -2.39 9.04
N MET A 45 -2.06 -2.85 7.83
CA MET A 45 -1.82 -4.28 7.58
C MET A 45 -0.68 -4.83 8.45
N GLN A 46 0.40 -4.06 8.60
CA GLN A 46 1.52 -4.44 9.46
C GLN A 46 1.09 -4.55 10.94
N GLN A 47 0.26 -3.61 11.42
CA GLN A 47 -0.27 -3.65 12.78
C GLN A 47 -1.19 -4.86 13.01
N ILE A 48 -2.08 -5.16 12.05
CA ILE A 48 -2.97 -6.33 12.13
C ILE A 48 -2.16 -7.62 12.20
N GLN A 49 -1.11 -7.74 11.38
CA GLN A 49 -0.26 -8.92 11.39
C GLN A 49 0.50 -9.07 12.72
N ALA A 50 1.03 -7.97 13.27
CA ALA A 50 1.67 -7.98 14.58
C ALA A 50 0.70 -8.36 15.70
N GLN A 51 -0.54 -7.85 15.65
CA GLN A 51 -1.57 -8.16 16.63
C GLN A 51 -1.98 -9.63 16.59
N GLN A 52 -2.15 -10.21 15.40
CA GLN A 52 -2.45 -11.64 15.25
C GLN A 52 -1.31 -12.53 15.77
N ALA A 53 -0.04 -12.17 15.50
CA ALA A 53 1.11 -12.90 16.03
C ALA A 53 1.17 -12.85 17.58
N GLN A 54 0.85 -11.70 18.17
CA GLN A 54 0.82 -11.53 19.62
C GLN A 54 -0.31 -12.35 20.26
N GLN A 55 -1.48 -12.41 19.62
CA GLN A 55 -2.62 -13.19 20.10
C GLN A 55 -2.37 -14.70 20.00
N ALA A 56 -1.70 -15.16 18.95
CA ALA A 56 -1.26 -16.55 18.83
C ALA A 56 -0.29 -16.95 19.96
N GLN A 57 0.66 -16.07 20.31
CA GLN A 57 1.63 -16.37 21.37
C GLN A 57 0.98 -16.41 22.77
N GLN A 58 -0.04 -15.59 23.04
CA GLN A 58 -0.75 -15.60 24.32
C GLN A 58 -1.59 -16.87 24.54
N GLY A 59 -2.00 -17.56 23.46
CA GLY A 59 -2.68 -18.86 23.55
C GLY A 59 -1.79 -20.03 24.00
N TYR A 60 -0.48 -19.95 23.78
CA TYR A 60 0.48 -21.00 24.19
C TYR A 60 1.04 -20.84 25.61
N GLY A 61 0.75 -19.72 26.31
CA GLY A 61 1.26 -19.44 27.66
C GLY A 61 0.34 -19.87 28.82
N GLN A 62 -0.95 -20.13 28.55
CA GLN A 62 -1.95 -20.51 29.57
C GLN A 62 -2.40 -21.98 29.44
N GLY A 63 -1.93 -22.70 28.41
CA GLY A 63 -2.18 -24.12 28.21
C GLY A 63 -1.04 -24.97 28.76
N GLN A 64 -0.97 -25.10 30.08
CA GLN A 64 -0.14 -26.13 30.71
C GLN A 64 -0.53 -27.49 30.08
N PRO A 65 0.40 -28.24 29.47
CA PRO A 65 0.03 -29.52 28.87
C PRO A 65 -0.54 -30.42 29.96
N PRO A 66 -1.64 -31.14 29.69
CA PRO A 66 -2.19 -32.03 30.68
C PRO A 66 -1.14 -33.09 31.05
N ARG A 67 -0.93 -33.20 32.36
CA ARG A 67 -0.01 -34.12 33.01
C ARG A 67 -0.70 -35.46 33.19
N TRP A 68 -0.67 -36.30 32.16
CA TRP A 68 -0.98 -37.73 32.25
C TRP A 68 -0.16 -38.51 31.22
#